data_AF-A0A3D8GWJ1-F1
#
_entry.id   AF-A0A3D8GWJ1-F1
#
_cell.length_a   1.000
_cell.length_b   1.000
_cell.length_c   1.000
_cell.angle_alpha   90.00
_cell.angle_beta   90.00
_cell.angle_gamma   90.00
#
_symmetry.space_group_name_H-M   'P 1'
#
loop_
_entity.id
_entity.type
_entity.pdbx_description
1 polymer ?
#
loop_
_entity_poly.entity_id
_entity_poly.type
_entity_poly.pdbx_seq_one_letter_code
_entity_poly.pdbx_strand_id
1 'polypeptide(L)'
;MQKEVELVVDAKAVLGEGPCWDRKSGALYWVDIEGKKVHVFNPGTGEDRAIEVGQMVGAIVPRESGGAVVALEKGFHFMNLETGELELICDPEPGLEVNRFNDGKCDQAGRFWAGTMDRNGAGEQGSLYCLEPSLSFKKKLGGLGISNGLAWSPDNRFLYFIDTPTGKVVRYKYDLESGQISEPKDVVVVPDGEGYPDGMTIDEEGFLWIAHWAGGKVSRWNPETGYKVSEIKVPAVNVTSCTFGGKDFGELYITTARNGMSDEELDRFPHAGGVFKAVPGVKGMPANEFKG
;
A
#
# COMPACT_ATOMS: atom_id res chain seq x y z
N MET A 1 12.07 12.82 21.93
CA MET A 1 12.26 13.70 20.76
C MET A 1 11.23 13.29 19.72
N GLN A 2 10.48 14.23 19.18
CA GLN A 2 9.58 13.96 18.07
C GLN A 2 10.44 13.48 16.90
N LYS A 3 10.12 12.30 16.32
CA LYS A 3 10.83 11.80 15.14
C LYS A 3 10.56 12.78 14.01
N GLU A 4 11.62 13.34 13.44
CA GLU A 4 11.52 14.33 12.36
C GLU A 4 10.95 13.65 11.11
N VAL A 5 9.94 14.29 10.51
CA VAL A 5 9.29 13.85 9.29
C VAL A 5 9.63 14.85 8.19
N GLU A 6 10.31 14.39 7.16
CA GLU A 6 10.82 15.19 6.05
C GLU A 6 9.91 15.02 4.83
N LEU A 7 9.56 16.13 4.16
CA LEU A 7 8.92 16.06 2.84
C LEU A 7 9.99 15.74 1.79
N VAL A 8 9.83 14.64 1.06
CA VAL A 8 10.80 14.21 0.04
C VAL A 8 10.28 14.35 -1.39
N VAL A 9 8.95 14.33 -1.58
CA VAL A 9 8.30 14.61 -2.86
C VAL A 9 7.07 15.47 -2.61
N ASP A 10 6.96 16.62 -3.28
CA ASP A 10 5.80 17.50 -3.16
C ASP A 10 4.86 17.41 -4.39
N ALA A 11 4.42 16.19 -4.70
CA ALA A 11 3.65 15.89 -5.91
C ALA A 11 2.22 16.46 -5.91
N LYS A 12 1.69 16.81 -4.73
CA LYS A 12 0.29 17.23 -4.53
C LYS A 12 -0.71 16.19 -5.10
N ALA A 13 -0.39 14.91 -4.98
CA ALA A 13 -1.19 13.81 -5.49
C ALA A 13 -2.64 13.90 -5.00
N VAL A 14 -3.57 13.54 -5.88
CA VAL A 14 -4.99 13.47 -5.51
C VAL A 14 -5.15 12.37 -4.47
N LEU A 15 -4.66 11.17 -4.77
CA LEU A 15 -4.65 10.02 -3.89
C LEU A 15 -3.31 9.28 -4.01
N GLY A 16 -2.28 9.81 -3.35
CA GLY A 16 -0.97 9.17 -3.29
C GLY A 16 -1.04 7.88 -2.47
N GLU A 17 -0.57 6.76 -3.00
CA GLU A 17 -0.79 5.43 -2.44
C GLU A 17 0.28 4.40 -2.87
N GLY A 18 0.16 3.17 -2.37
CA GLY A 18 0.89 1.99 -2.81
C GLY A 18 2.42 2.14 -2.82
N PRO A 19 3.07 2.74 -1.80
CA PRO A 19 4.51 2.86 -1.78
C PRO A 19 5.19 1.49 -1.69
N CYS A 20 6.08 1.22 -2.63
CA CYS A 20 6.86 -0.01 -2.73
C CYS A 20 8.33 0.32 -3.01
N TRP A 21 9.22 -0.11 -2.13
CA TRP A 21 10.66 0.11 -2.30
C TRP A 21 11.28 -0.95 -3.20
N ASP A 22 11.82 -0.55 -4.35
CA ASP A 22 12.64 -1.43 -5.18
C ASP A 22 14.10 -1.37 -4.74
N ARG A 23 14.54 -2.42 -4.04
CA ARG A 23 15.93 -2.53 -3.55
C ARG A 23 16.98 -2.60 -4.66
N LYS A 24 16.61 -3.02 -5.88
CA LYS A 24 17.57 -3.18 -6.99
C LYS A 24 17.97 -1.82 -7.55
N SER A 25 16.99 -0.96 -7.81
CA SER A 25 17.22 0.42 -8.27
C SER A 25 17.51 1.39 -7.11
N GLY A 26 17.10 1.06 -5.89
CA GLY A 26 17.14 1.98 -4.75
C GLY A 26 16.14 3.11 -4.90
N ALA A 27 14.99 2.84 -5.51
CA ALA A 27 13.92 3.80 -5.77
C ALA A 27 12.62 3.41 -5.06
N LEU A 28 11.81 4.43 -4.76
CA LEU A 28 10.46 4.26 -4.27
C LEU A 28 9.48 4.32 -5.45
N TYR A 29 8.74 3.24 -5.67
CA TYR A 29 7.58 3.25 -6.55
C TYR A 29 6.36 3.61 -5.71
N TRP A 30 5.49 4.44 -6.25
CA TRP A 30 4.21 4.79 -5.61
C TRP A 30 3.23 5.25 -6.68
N VAL A 31 1.97 5.45 -6.33
CA VAL A 31 0.91 5.74 -7.31
C VAL A 31 0.10 6.96 -6.90
N ASP A 32 -0.42 7.71 -7.86
CA ASP A 32 -1.57 8.60 -7.65
C ASP A 32 -2.78 7.92 -8.27
N ILE A 33 -3.62 7.30 -7.43
CA ILE A 33 -4.72 6.44 -7.90
C ILE A 33 -5.66 7.25 -8.79
N GLU A 34 -6.17 8.37 -8.29
CA GLU A 34 -7.13 9.21 -9.03
C GLU A 34 -6.45 10.12 -10.05
N GLY A 35 -5.18 10.47 -9.81
CA GLY A 35 -4.35 11.17 -10.79
C GLY A 35 -3.86 10.29 -11.95
N LYS A 36 -4.08 8.97 -11.88
CA LYS A 36 -3.77 7.99 -12.94
C LYS A 36 -2.29 7.92 -13.30
N LYS A 37 -1.43 8.01 -12.27
CA LYS A 37 0.02 8.05 -12.43
C LYS A 37 0.71 6.98 -11.61
N VAL A 38 1.76 6.42 -12.19
CA VAL A 38 2.81 5.71 -11.47
C VAL A 38 3.99 6.65 -11.29
N HIS A 39 4.54 6.70 -10.09
CA HIS A 39 5.70 7.50 -9.76
C HIS A 39 6.91 6.63 -9.43
N VAL A 40 8.09 7.07 -9.85
CA VAL A 40 9.38 6.48 -9.52
C VAL A 40 10.26 7.57 -8.92
N PHE A 41 10.42 7.53 -7.60
CA PHE A 41 11.22 8.49 -6.84
C PHE A 41 12.60 7.91 -6.52
N ASN A 42 13.65 8.62 -6.92
CA ASN A 42 15.03 8.29 -6.59
C ASN A 42 15.54 9.21 -5.47
N PRO A 43 15.69 8.72 -4.22
CA PRO A 43 16.15 9.55 -3.11
C PRO A 43 17.62 9.98 -3.24
N GLY A 44 18.42 9.32 -4.07
CA GLY A 44 19.81 9.69 -4.33
C GLY A 44 19.94 10.94 -5.21
N THR A 45 19.00 11.17 -6.12
CA THR A 45 18.97 12.36 -7.00
C THR A 45 17.92 13.38 -6.59
N GLY A 46 16.92 12.98 -5.80
CA GLY A 46 15.74 13.79 -5.49
C GLY A 46 14.74 13.88 -6.64
N GLU A 47 14.94 13.11 -7.72
CA GLU A 47 14.06 13.13 -8.89
C GLU A 47 12.86 12.21 -8.67
N ASP A 48 11.66 12.73 -8.95
CA ASP A 48 10.41 11.96 -9.01
C ASP A 48 9.89 11.98 -10.45
N ARG A 49 9.83 10.81 -11.07
CA ARG A 49 9.32 10.65 -12.44
C ARG A 49 7.89 10.14 -12.39
N ALA A 50 6.96 10.94 -12.89
CA ALA A 50 5.56 10.59 -13.04
C ALA A 50 5.27 10.02 -14.45
N ILE A 51 4.59 8.88 -14.50
CA ILE A 51 4.22 8.17 -15.72
C ILE A 51 2.70 8.06 -15.76
N GLU A 52 2.09 8.69 -16.76
CA GLU A 52 0.65 8.60 -17.01
C GLU A 52 0.28 7.19 -17.49
N VAL A 53 -0.68 6.56 -16.82
CA VAL A 53 -1.16 5.21 -17.18
C VAL A 53 -2.61 5.19 -17.70
N GLY A 54 -3.27 6.35 -17.73
CA GLY A 54 -4.58 6.56 -18.36
C GLY A 54 -5.79 5.97 -17.62
N GLN A 55 -5.55 5.21 -16.55
CA GLN A 55 -6.54 4.52 -15.73
C GLN A 55 -6.20 4.69 -14.25
N MET A 56 -7.18 4.52 -13.35
CA MET A 56 -6.83 4.49 -11.93
C MET A 56 -5.90 3.31 -11.65
N VAL A 57 -4.86 3.54 -10.84
CA VAL A 57 -3.84 2.55 -10.50
C VAL A 57 -3.78 2.40 -8.99
N GLY A 58 -4.21 1.25 -8.46
CA GLY A 58 -4.26 1.05 -7.01
C GLY A 58 -2.89 0.69 -6.41
N ALA A 59 -2.16 -0.19 -7.09
CA ALA A 59 -0.91 -0.71 -6.55
C ALA A 59 0.13 -0.99 -7.64
N ILE A 60 1.40 -0.95 -7.24
CA ILE A 60 2.56 -1.27 -8.06
C ILE A 60 3.56 -2.11 -7.26
N VAL A 61 4.13 -3.12 -7.90
CA VAL A 61 5.22 -3.94 -7.34
C VAL A 61 6.33 -4.16 -8.37
N PRO A 62 7.62 -4.16 -7.95
CA PRO A 62 8.72 -4.51 -8.84
C PRO A 62 8.65 -5.97 -9.28
N ARG A 63 9.18 -6.26 -10.47
CA ARG A 63 9.32 -7.63 -10.98
C ARG A 63 10.74 -8.16 -10.83
N GLU A 64 10.85 -9.46 -10.58
CA GLU A 64 12.15 -10.14 -10.52
C GLU A 64 12.89 -10.02 -11.86
N SER A 65 12.15 -10.13 -12.97
CA SER A 65 12.61 -10.04 -14.36
C SER A 65 12.82 -8.61 -14.88
N GLY A 66 12.51 -7.58 -14.08
CA GLY A 66 12.60 -6.17 -14.45
C GLY A 66 11.25 -5.55 -14.86
N GLY A 67 11.16 -4.23 -14.75
CA GLY A 67 9.89 -3.50 -14.85
C GLY A 67 9.01 -3.70 -13.60
N ALA A 68 7.70 -3.55 -13.76
CA ALA A 68 6.74 -3.65 -12.67
C ALA A 68 5.48 -4.43 -13.08
N VAL A 69 4.72 -4.88 -12.08
CA VAL A 69 3.30 -5.24 -12.25
C VAL A 69 2.45 -4.18 -11.54
N VAL A 70 1.39 -3.78 -12.20
CA VAL A 70 0.41 -2.81 -11.66
C VAL A 70 -0.98 -3.43 -11.61
N ALA A 71 -1.75 -3.04 -10.60
CA ALA A 71 -3.16 -3.34 -10.48
C ALA A 71 -3.96 -2.08 -10.88
N LEU A 72 -4.45 -2.06 -12.12
CA LEU A 72 -5.24 -0.96 -12.69
C LEU A 72 -6.73 -1.22 -12.51
N GLU A 73 -7.56 -0.20 -12.68
CA GLU A 73 -9.03 -0.33 -12.64
C GLU A 73 -9.54 -1.46 -13.56
N LYS A 74 -8.84 -1.74 -14.67
CA LYS A 74 -9.17 -2.82 -15.64
C LYS A 74 -8.19 -4.00 -15.60
N GLY A 75 -7.76 -4.40 -14.41
CA GLY A 75 -7.00 -5.64 -14.22
C GLY A 75 -5.50 -5.45 -14.01
N PHE A 76 -4.81 -6.58 -13.92
CA PHE A 76 -3.37 -6.65 -13.73
C PHE A 76 -2.64 -6.45 -15.05
N HIS A 77 -1.59 -5.64 -15.04
CA HIS A 77 -0.77 -5.37 -16.21
C HIS A 77 0.71 -5.46 -15.89
N PHE A 78 1.51 -5.93 -16.84
CA PHE A 78 2.93 -5.61 -16.85
C PHE A 78 3.11 -4.16 -17.25
N MET A 79 4.10 -3.51 -16.65
CA MET A 79 4.47 -2.15 -16.98
C MET A 79 5.96 -2.06 -17.29
N ASN A 80 6.27 -1.48 -18.45
CA ASN A 80 7.60 -1.00 -18.76
C ASN A 80 7.77 0.38 -18.13
N LEU A 81 8.62 0.50 -17.11
CA LEU A 81 8.82 1.76 -16.41
C LEU A 81 9.49 2.83 -17.27
N GLU A 82 10.25 2.50 -18.32
CA GLU A 82 10.91 3.49 -19.16
C GLU A 82 9.96 4.08 -20.22
N THR A 83 9.15 3.24 -20.85
CA THR A 83 8.25 3.67 -21.93
C THR A 83 6.83 4.00 -21.46
N GLY A 84 6.44 3.52 -20.27
CA GLY A 84 5.06 3.56 -19.79
C GLY A 84 4.12 2.57 -20.48
N GLU A 85 4.66 1.65 -21.29
CA GLU A 85 3.87 0.64 -21.98
C GLU A 85 3.24 -0.35 -20.99
N LEU A 86 1.96 -0.67 -21.23
CA LEU A 86 1.15 -1.56 -20.41
C LEU A 86 0.73 -2.78 -21.23
N GLU A 87 0.95 -3.97 -20.68
CA GLU A 87 0.51 -5.25 -21.26
C GLU A 87 -0.47 -5.91 -20.29
N LEU A 88 -1.72 -6.11 -20.72
CA LEU A 88 -2.75 -6.75 -19.91
C LEU A 88 -2.38 -8.22 -19.62
N ILE A 89 -2.39 -8.59 -18.36
CA ILE A 89 -2.22 -9.98 -17.90
C ILE A 89 -3.59 -10.64 -17.79
N CYS A 90 -4.46 -10.08 -16.95
CA CYS A 90 -5.82 -10.57 -16.73
C CYS A 90 -6.68 -9.53 -16.00
N ASP A 91 -8.00 -9.65 -16.15
CA ASP A 91 -8.99 -8.89 -15.40
C ASP A 91 -9.83 -9.88 -14.55
N PRO A 92 -9.73 -9.87 -13.22
CA PRO A 92 -10.50 -10.77 -12.36
C PRO A 92 -11.94 -10.32 -12.12
N GLU A 93 -12.32 -9.09 -12.52
CA GLU A 93 -13.66 -8.51 -12.29
C GLU A 93 -14.34 -8.03 -13.58
N PRO A 94 -14.36 -8.84 -14.67
CA PRO A 94 -14.92 -8.39 -15.94
C PRO A 94 -16.40 -8.02 -15.78
N GLY A 95 -16.74 -6.78 -16.14
CA GLY A 95 -18.10 -6.24 -16.07
C GLY A 95 -18.49 -5.61 -14.72
N LEU A 96 -17.63 -5.61 -13.71
CA LEU A 96 -17.82 -4.80 -12.50
C LEU A 96 -17.23 -3.40 -12.71
N GLU A 97 -17.80 -2.64 -13.65
CA GLU A 97 -17.27 -1.36 -14.14
C GLU A 97 -17.08 -0.28 -13.05
N VAL A 98 -17.75 -0.42 -11.91
CA VAL A 98 -17.65 0.50 -10.76
C VAL A 98 -16.58 0.11 -9.75
N ASN A 99 -16.04 -1.10 -9.85
CA ASN A 99 -14.93 -1.53 -9.02
C ASN A 99 -13.61 -1.00 -9.56
N ARG A 100 -12.64 -0.85 -8.65
CA ARG A 100 -11.23 -0.64 -8.97
C ARG A 100 -10.37 -1.38 -7.96
N PHE A 101 -9.13 -1.68 -8.34
CA PHE A 101 -8.11 -2.03 -7.35
C PHE A 101 -7.80 -0.85 -6.43
N ASN A 102 -7.42 -1.17 -5.19
CA ASN A 102 -7.11 -0.19 -4.15
C ASN A 102 -5.68 -0.38 -3.62
N ASP A 103 -5.40 -1.36 -2.76
CA ASP A 103 -4.04 -1.66 -2.30
C ASP A 103 -3.58 -3.06 -2.77
N GLY A 104 -2.26 -3.26 -2.78
CA GLY A 104 -1.65 -4.53 -3.17
C GLY A 104 -0.16 -4.63 -2.82
N LYS A 105 0.29 -5.86 -2.57
CA LYS A 105 1.67 -6.17 -2.20
C LYS A 105 2.06 -7.59 -2.60
N CYS A 106 3.37 -7.83 -2.77
CA CYS A 106 3.89 -9.17 -3.02
C CYS A 106 4.18 -9.96 -1.73
N ASP A 107 3.81 -11.24 -1.76
CA ASP A 107 4.25 -12.20 -0.75
C ASP A 107 5.68 -12.71 -1.04
N GLN A 108 6.26 -13.47 -0.10
CA GLN A 108 7.61 -14.04 -0.22
C GLN A 108 7.74 -15.09 -1.36
N ALA A 109 6.63 -15.71 -1.77
CA ALA A 109 6.58 -16.61 -2.89
C ALA A 109 6.53 -15.87 -4.24
N GLY A 110 6.48 -14.54 -4.22
CA GLY A 110 6.45 -13.69 -5.41
C GLY A 110 5.08 -13.64 -6.08
N ARG A 111 3.99 -13.87 -5.34
CA ARG A 111 2.62 -13.66 -5.81
C ARG A 111 2.22 -12.21 -5.57
N PHE A 112 1.49 -11.59 -6.50
CA PHE A 112 0.97 -10.25 -6.32
C PHE A 112 -0.46 -10.30 -5.78
N TRP A 113 -0.63 -9.88 -4.53
CA TRP A 113 -1.94 -9.77 -3.90
C TRP A 113 -2.43 -8.35 -4.08
N ALA A 114 -3.64 -8.17 -4.60
CA ALA A 114 -4.26 -6.86 -4.70
C ALA A 114 -5.77 -7.02 -4.54
N GLY A 115 -6.40 -6.06 -3.89
CA GLY A 115 -7.82 -6.11 -3.66
C GLY A 115 -8.58 -4.91 -4.20
N THR A 116 -9.87 -5.11 -4.39
CA THR A 116 -10.77 -4.19 -5.06
C THR A 116 -11.75 -3.55 -4.09
N MET A 117 -12.38 -2.47 -4.55
CA MET A 117 -13.46 -1.76 -3.86
C MET A 117 -14.42 -1.15 -4.87
N ASP A 118 -15.65 -0.86 -4.44
CA ASP A 118 -16.60 -0.05 -5.21
C ASP A 118 -16.26 1.44 -5.05
N ARG A 119 -16.05 2.14 -6.16
CA ARG A 119 -15.65 3.57 -6.15
C ARG A 119 -16.74 4.53 -5.70
N ASN A 120 -18.00 4.08 -5.67
CA ASN A 120 -19.14 4.90 -5.24
C ASN A 120 -19.45 4.70 -3.75
N GLY A 121 -18.69 3.85 -3.05
CA GLY A 121 -18.89 3.58 -1.63
C GLY A 121 -20.11 2.71 -1.32
N ALA A 122 -20.60 1.92 -2.28
CA ALA A 122 -21.75 1.03 -2.07
C ALA A 122 -21.49 -0.08 -1.02
N GLY A 123 -20.22 -0.32 -0.68
CA GLY A 123 -19.79 -1.33 0.29
C GLY A 123 -19.90 -2.77 -0.23
N GLU A 124 -19.19 -3.70 0.42
CA GLU A 124 -19.27 -5.16 0.26
C GLU A 124 -19.12 -5.73 -1.17
N GLN A 125 -18.69 -4.95 -2.16
CA GLN A 125 -18.43 -5.40 -3.53
C GLN A 125 -16.95 -5.73 -3.79
N GLY A 126 -16.07 -5.36 -2.86
CA GLY A 126 -14.65 -5.59 -2.95
C GLY A 126 -14.25 -7.05 -2.76
N SER A 127 -13.10 -7.41 -3.31
CA SER A 127 -12.53 -8.74 -3.24
C SER A 127 -11.02 -8.67 -3.13
N LEU A 128 -10.39 -9.65 -2.47
CA LEU A 128 -8.93 -9.78 -2.47
C LEU A 128 -8.55 -10.87 -3.48
N TYR A 129 -7.68 -10.52 -4.43
CA TYR A 129 -7.13 -11.44 -5.42
C TYR A 129 -5.64 -11.67 -5.20
N CYS A 130 -5.17 -12.81 -5.70
CA CYS A 130 -3.78 -13.20 -5.70
C CYS A 130 -3.40 -13.66 -7.11
N LEU A 131 -2.56 -12.88 -7.79
CA LEU A 131 -1.94 -13.23 -9.06
C LEU A 131 -0.69 -14.08 -8.80
N GLU A 132 -0.68 -15.29 -9.34
CA GLU A 132 0.42 -16.25 -9.21
C GLU A 132 1.52 -15.94 -10.25
N PRO A 133 2.78 -16.35 -10.02
CA PRO A 133 3.86 -16.25 -11.01
C PRO A 133 3.55 -16.92 -12.36
N SER A 134 2.60 -17.85 -12.39
CA SER A 134 2.09 -18.48 -13.63
C SER A 134 1.08 -17.62 -14.40
N LEU A 135 0.79 -16.40 -13.93
CA LEU A 135 -0.23 -15.48 -14.47
C LEU A 135 -1.68 -15.92 -14.27
N SER A 136 -1.89 -17.08 -13.64
CA SER A 136 -3.20 -17.45 -13.09
C SER A 136 -3.51 -16.60 -11.86
N PHE A 137 -4.80 -16.38 -11.57
CA PHE A 137 -5.22 -15.68 -10.37
C PHE A 137 -6.22 -16.48 -9.56
N LYS A 138 -6.33 -16.17 -8.26
CA LYS A 138 -7.33 -16.73 -7.35
C LYS A 138 -7.96 -15.63 -6.52
N LYS A 139 -9.28 -15.67 -6.37
CA LYS A 139 -9.99 -14.89 -5.35
C LYS A 139 -9.74 -15.53 -3.97
N LYS A 140 -9.37 -14.71 -2.99
CA LYS A 140 -8.97 -15.12 -1.64
C LYS A 140 -10.00 -14.71 -0.60
N LEU A 141 -10.55 -13.50 -0.75
CA LEU A 141 -11.66 -12.97 0.05
C LEU A 141 -12.65 -12.26 -0.88
N GLY A 142 -13.89 -12.09 -0.41
CA GLY A 142 -14.94 -11.32 -1.08
C GLY A 142 -15.86 -10.69 -0.04
N GLY A 143 -16.74 -9.79 -0.47
CA GLY A 143 -17.62 -9.07 0.45
C GLY A 143 -16.91 -7.94 1.19
N LEU A 144 -15.81 -7.43 0.64
CA LEU A 144 -14.99 -6.39 1.27
C LEU A 144 -15.58 -5.00 1.01
N GLY A 145 -15.45 -4.10 1.98
CA GLY A 145 -15.79 -2.70 1.79
C GLY A 145 -14.74 -1.97 0.97
N ILE A 146 -13.54 -1.84 1.54
CA ILE A 146 -12.37 -1.21 0.93
C ILE A 146 -11.15 -2.07 1.27
N SER A 147 -10.72 -2.90 0.32
CA SER A 147 -9.52 -3.72 0.50
C SER A 147 -8.29 -2.84 0.62
N ASN A 148 -7.52 -3.01 1.69
CA ASN A 148 -6.41 -2.13 2.00
C ASN A 148 -5.20 -2.89 2.58
N GLY A 149 -4.37 -2.20 3.36
CA GLY A 149 -3.09 -2.63 3.90
C GLY A 149 -2.87 -4.13 4.07
N LEU A 150 -1.80 -4.63 3.46
CA LEU A 150 -1.34 -6.02 3.56
C LEU A 150 0.07 -6.12 4.13
N ALA A 151 0.31 -7.10 4.99
CA ALA A 151 1.65 -7.48 5.43
C ALA A 151 1.72 -8.97 5.79
N TRP A 152 2.90 -9.57 5.68
CA TRP A 152 3.15 -10.94 6.14
C TRP A 152 4.10 -10.93 7.33
N SER A 153 3.89 -11.82 8.30
CA SER A 153 4.83 -11.97 9.41
C SER A 153 6.24 -12.32 8.90
N PRO A 154 7.33 -11.92 9.58
CA PRO A 154 8.69 -12.21 9.12
C PRO A 154 8.99 -13.70 8.93
N ASP A 155 8.28 -14.57 9.67
CA ASP A 155 8.36 -16.03 9.57
C ASP A 155 7.41 -16.65 8.52
N ASN A 156 6.69 -15.83 7.76
CA ASN A 156 5.73 -16.23 6.72
C ASN A 156 4.59 -17.15 7.22
N ARG A 157 4.22 -17.09 8.49
CA ARG A 157 3.10 -17.88 9.05
C ARG A 157 1.77 -17.15 9.07
N PHE A 158 1.78 -15.83 8.94
CA PHE A 158 0.58 -15.01 9.02
C PHE A 158 0.51 -13.98 7.89
N LEU A 159 -0.70 -13.76 7.40
CA LEU A 159 -1.09 -12.58 6.62
C LEU A 159 -1.86 -11.64 7.56
N TYR A 160 -1.56 -10.36 7.51
CA TYR A 160 -2.32 -9.28 8.12
C TYR A 160 -2.99 -8.48 7.03
N PHE A 161 -4.27 -8.19 7.21
CA PHE A 161 -5.11 -7.56 6.20
C PHE A 161 -6.04 -6.53 6.83
N ILE A 162 -6.27 -5.44 6.11
CA ILE A 162 -7.20 -4.37 6.48
C ILE A 162 -8.32 -4.31 5.45
N ASP A 163 -9.55 -4.38 5.94
CA ASP A 163 -10.73 -3.88 5.24
C ASP A 163 -11.16 -2.60 5.96
N THR A 164 -10.86 -1.43 5.38
CA THR A 164 -10.85 -0.12 6.07
C THR A 164 -12.13 0.17 6.89
N PRO A 165 -13.35 -0.05 6.38
CA PRO A 165 -14.58 0.26 7.11
C PRO A 165 -14.77 -0.56 8.38
N THR A 166 -14.06 -1.69 8.53
CA THR A 166 -14.12 -2.51 9.75
C THR A 166 -13.39 -1.86 10.93
N GLY A 167 -12.46 -0.92 10.66
CA GLY A 167 -11.61 -0.29 11.69
C GLY A 167 -10.58 -1.24 12.31
N LYS A 168 -10.28 -2.37 11.65
CA LYS A 168 -9.51 -3.48 12.25
C LYS A 168 -8.40 -3.97 11.32
N VAL A 169 -7.39 -4.58 11.94
CA VAL A 169 -6.47 -5.49 11.27
C VAL A 169 -6.86 -6.92 11.62
N VAL A 170 -7.10 -7.73 10.59
CA VAL A 170 -7.37 -9.16 10.70
C VAL A 170 -6.12 -9.94 10.36
N ARG A 171 -5.76 -10.89 11.22
CA ARG A 171 -4.70 -11.87 10.97
C ARG A 171 -5.29 -13.17 10.47
N TYR A 172 -4.68 -13.75 9.45
CA TYR A 172 -4.96 -15.09 8.95
C TYR A 172 -3.73 -15.97 9.13
N LYS A 173 -3.91 -17.27 9.44
CA LYS A 173 -2.86 -18.25 9.18
C LYS A 173 -2.59 -18.28 7.69
N TYR A 174 -1.32 -18.25 7.32
CA TYR A 174 -0.87 -18.20 5.94
C TYR A 174 0.07 -19.36 5.65
N ASP A 175 -0.19 -20.06 4.56
CA ASP A 175 0.67 -21.12 4.04
C ASP A 175 1.48 -20.59 2.86
N LEU A 176 2.81 -20.52 3.02
CA LEU A 176 3.69 -19.94 2.00
C LEU A 176 3.66 -20.72 0.68
N GLU A 177 3.61 -22.05 0.74
CA GLU A 177 3.70 -22.93 -0.42
C GLU A 177 2.48 -22.81 -1.34
N SER A 178 1.27 -22.78 -0.76
CA SER A 178 0.00 -22.73 -1.51
C SER A 178 -0.61 -21.33 -1.61
N GLY A 179 -0.16 -20.40 -0.77
CA GLY A 179 -0.76 -19.08 -0.60
C GLY A 179 -2.15 -19.13 0.05
N GLN A 180 -2.53 -20.22 0.72
CA GLN A 180 -3.82 -20.33 1.39
C GLN A 180 -3.85 -19.50 2.67
N ILE A 181 -5.04 -18.96 2.99
CA ILE A 181 -5.32 -18.23 4.21
C ILE A 181 -6.47 -18.89 4.97
N SER A 182 -6.40 -18.91 6.30
CA SER A 182 -7.41 -19.51 7.16
C SER A 182 -7.41 -18.88 8.55
N GLU A 183 -8.37 -19.29 9.40
CA GLU A 183 -8.46 -18.89 10.81
C GLU A 183 -8.35 -17.36 11.06
N PRO A 184 -9.28 -16.55 10.49
CA PRO A 184 -9.28 -15.11 10.70
C PRO A 184 -9.40 -14.77 12.19
N LYS A 185 -8.59 -13.82 12.63
CA LYS A 185 -8.63 -13.26 13.99
C LYS A 185 -8.32 -11.77 13.97
N ASP A 186 -9.22 -10.97 14.52
CA ASP A 186 -8.96 -9.54 14.79
C ASP A 186 -7.78 -9.42 15.77
N VAL A 187 -6.74 -8.68 15.36
CA VAL A 187 -5.51 -8.49 16.17
C VAL A 187 -5.26 -7.05 16.55
N VAL A 188 -5.79 -6.09 15.79
CA VAL A 188 -5.75 -4.66 16.10
C VAL A 188 -7.13 -4.08 15.86
N VAL A 189 -7.57 -3.21 16.77
CA VAL A 189 -8.77 -2.38 16.61
C VAL A 189 -8.32 -0.93 16.73
N VAL A 190 -8.47 -0.16 15.66
CA VAL A 190 -8.16 1.27 15.67
C VAL A 190 -9.27 1.99 16.44
N PRO A 191 -8.96 2.76 17.50
CA PRO A 191 -9.98 3.47 18.26
C PRO A 191 -10.68 4.55 17.42
N ASP A 192 -11.96 4.77 17.71
CA ASP A 192 -12.72 5.87 17.12
C ASP A 192 -12.00 7.22 17.33
N GLY A 193 -12.03 8.07 16.31
CA GLY A 193 -11.36 9.37 16.34
C GLY A 193 -9.86 9.32 16.06
N GLU A 194 -9.24 8.15 15.87
CA GLU A 194 -7.85 8.03 15.40
C GLU A 194 -7.72 7.94 13.86
N GLY A 195 -8.80 8.19 13.11
CA GLY A 195 -8.86 7.96 11.67
C GLY A 195 -9.14 6.50 11.33
N TYR A 196 -9.02 6.15 10.05
CA TYR A 196 -9.28 4.80 9.55
C TYR A 196 -7.98 4.09 9.15
N PRO A 197 -7.82 2.78 9.44
CA PRO A 197 -6.66 2.05 8.99
C PRO A 197 -6.66 1.95 7.46
N ASP A 198 -5.54 2.35 6.87
CA ASP A 198 -5.36 2.42 5.42
C ASP A 198 -4.25 1.43 5.01
N GLY A 199 -3.23 1.87 4.29
CA GLY A 199 -2.06 1.08 3.96
C GLY A 199 -1.22 0.67 5.17
N MET A 200 -0.57 -0.49 5.07
CA MET A 200 0.19 -1.09 6.18
C MET A 200 1.49 -1.74 5.70
N THR A 201 2.52 -1.71 6.54
CA THR A 201 3.75 -2.52 6.40
C THR A 201 4.15 -3.16 7.72
N ILE A 202 5.24 -3.91 7.75
CA ILE A 202 5.75 -4.61 8.94
C ILE A 202 7.26 -4.39 9.08
N ASP A 203 7.72 -4.26 10.32
CA ASP A 203 9.15 -4.20 10.62
C ASP A 203 9.77 -5.58 10.94
N GLU A 204 11.10 -5.62 11.01
CA GLU A 204 11.85 -6.86 11.28
C GLU A 204 11.57 -7.47 12.67
N GLU A 205 11.02 -6.68 13.60
CA GLU A 205 10.58 -7.12 14.93
C GLU A 205 9.15 -7.71 14.90
N GLY A 206 8.47 -7.68 13.75
CA GLY A 206 7.11 -8.20 13.57
C GLY A 206 6.00 -7.25 13.98
N PHE A 207 6.28 -5.95 14.13
CA PHE A 207 5.28 -4.94 14.47
C PHE A 207 4.72 -4.30 13.20
N LEU A 208 3.41 -4.05 13.21
CA LEU A 208 2.68 -3.47 12.09
C LEU A 208 2.77 -1.95 12.12
N TRP A 209 3.08 -1.35 10.98
CA TRP A 209 3.05 0.09 10.76
C TRP A 209 1.84 0.42 9.89
N ILE A 210 0.90 1.19 10.44
CA ILE A 210 -0.42 1.41 9.83
C ILE A 210 -0.58 2.91 9.58
N ALA A 211 -0.88 3.29 8.35
CA ALA A 211 -1.28 4.63 7.98
C ALA A 211 -2.74 4.89 8.41
N HIS A 212 -3.03 6.13 8.79
CA HIS A 212 -4.36 6.53 9.25
C HIS A 212 -4.96 7.59 8.32
N TRP A 213 -5.90 7.15 7.48
CA TRP A 213 -6.75 8.06 6.72
C TRP A 213 -7.54 8.96 7.67
N ALA A 214 -7.55 10.27 7.41
CA ALA A 214 -8.11 11.28 8.30
C ALA A 214 -7.54 11.30 9.74
N GLY A 215 -6.39 10.64 9.98
CA GLY A 215 -5.77 10.55 11.30
C GLY A 215 -4.40 11.24 11.41
N GLY A 216 -3.83 11.69 10.30
CA GLY A 216 -2.59 12.48 10.25
C GLY A 216 -1.36 11.80 10.85
N LYS A 217 -1.28 10.47 10.77
CA LYS A 217 -0.20 9.70 11.38
C LYS A 217 0.01 8.33 10.75
N VAL A 218 1.18 7.77 11.04
CA VAL A 218 1.43 6.33 10.98
C VAL A 218 1.65 5.83 12.40
N SER A 219 1.05 4.70 12.78
CA SER A 219 1.22 4.11 14.11
C SER A 219 1.78 2.69 14.05
N ARG A 220 2.57 2.33 15.06
CA ARG A 220 3.25 1.04 15.21
C ARG A 220 2.50 0.19 16.24
N TRP A 221 2.09 -1.02 15.87
CA TRP A 221 1.29 -1.92 16.69
C TRP A 221 1.97 -3.26 16.90
N ASN A 222 1.83 -3.81 18.10
CA ASN A 222 2.18 -5.20 18.37
C ASN A 222 0.96 -6.09 18.04
N PRO A 223 1.01 -6.96 17.00
CA PRO A 223 -0.13 -7.77 16.60
C PRO A 223 -0.42 -8.96 17.54
N GLU A 224 0.46 -9.27 18.50
CA GLU A 224 0.20 -10.31 19.49
C GLU A 224 -0.64 -9.80 20.66
N THR A 225 -0.37 -8.57 21.10
CA THR A 225 -1.06 -7.92 22.21
C THR A 225 -2.21 -7.02 21.76
N GLY A 226 -2.18 -6.55 20.52
CA GLY A 226 -3.11 -5.58 19.96
C GLY A 226 -2.88 -4.14 20.41
N TYR A 227 -1.76 -3.85 21.08
CA TYR A 227 -1.47 -2.51 21.59
C TYR A 227 -0.61 -1.67 20.64
N LYS A 228 -0.95 -0.38 20.57
CA LYS A 228 -0.14 0.66 19.93
C LYS A 228 1.10 0.92 20.78
N VAL A 229 2.27 0.86 20.14
CA VAL A 229 3.58 0.97 20.79
C VAL A 229 4.21 2.34 20.53
N SER A 230 3.99 2.92 19.35
CA SER A 230 4.42 4.28 19.03
C SER A 230 3.64 4.85 17.85
N GLU A 231 3.83 6.14 17.57
CA GLU A 231 3.28 6.79 16.38
C GLU A 231 4.23 7.86 15.84
N ILE A 232 4.07 8.19 14.55
CA ILE A 232 4.73 9.26 13.82
C ILE A 232 3.62 10.18 13.33
N LYS A 233 3.63 11.43 13.78
CA LYS A 233 2.71 12.46 13.28
C LYS A 233 3.22 12.98 11.94
N VAL A 234 2.33 13.05 10.97
CA VAL A 234 2.64 13.50 9.60
C VAL A 234 1.95 14.85 9.39
N PRO A 235 2.60 15.84 8.75
CA PRO A 235 1.99 17.14 8.49
C PRO A 235 1.03 17.10 7.28
N ALA A 236 0.11 16.13 7.29
CA ALA A 236 -1.01 15.97 6.37
C ALA A 236 -2.13 15.21 7.10
N VAL A 237 -3.39 15.42 6.75
CA VAL A 237 -4.53 14.76 7.42
C VAL A 237 -4.78 13.35 6.86
N ASN A 238 -4.79 13.22 5.54
CA ASN A 238 -5.04 11.97 4.84
C ASN A 238 -3.71 11.25 4.59
N VAL A 239 -3.25 10.49 5.59
CA VAL A 239 -2.08 9.61 5.47
C VAL A 239 -2.55 8.26 4.98
N THR A 240 -2.04 7.83 3.83
CA THR A 240 -2.63 6.74 3.05
C THR A 240 -1.89 5.43 3.22
N SER A 241 -0.56 5.42 3.10
CA SER A 241 0.21 4.19 3.21
C SER A 241 1.64 4.45 3.62
N CYS A 242 2.38 3.38 3.90
CA CYS A 242 3.79 3.47 4.26
C CYS A 242 4.57 2.22 3.89
N THR A 243 5.87 2.40 3.62
CA THR A 243 6.79 1.31 3.32
C THR A 243 8.19 1.63 3.82
N PHE A 244 8.94 0.61 4.19
CA PHE A 244 10.34 0.77 4.54
C PHE A 244 11.22 0.75 3.29
N GLY A 245 12.25 1.59 3.28
CA GLY A 245 13.20 1.74 2.20
C GLY A 245 14.53 2.30 2.68
N GLY A 246 15.31 2.84 1.75
CA GLY A 246 16.70 3.22 2.00
C GLY A 246 17.64 2.00 1.99
N LYS A 247 18.94 2.28 2.11
CA LYS A 247 20.00 1.26 1.93
C LYS A 247 19.92 0.10 2.93
N ASP A 248 19.42 0.35 4.13
CA ASP A 248 19.34 -0.64 5.21
C ASP A 248 17.91 -0.85 5.73
N PHE A 249 16.90 -0.42 4.95
CA PHE A 249 15.48 -0.47 5.31
C PHE A 249 15.13 0.30 6.61
N GLY A 250 15.96 1.26 7.02
CA GLY A 250 15.73 2.09 8.21
C GLY A 250 14.91 3.36 7.98
N GLU A 251 14.52 3.64 6.73
CA GLU A 251 13.72 4.81 6.37
C GLU A 251 12.28 4.38 6.10
N LEU A 252 11.30 5.06 6.71
CA LEU A 252 9.89 4.83 6.46
C LEU A 252 9.37 5.94 5.53
N TYR A 253 9.01 5.56 4.31
CA TYR A 253 8.34 6.42 3.33
C TYR A 253 6.83 6.35 3.53
N ILE A 254 6.17 7.50 3.46
CA ILE A 254 4.77 7.69 3.84
C ILE A 254 4.07 8.49 2.75
N THR A 255 3.05 7.92 2.13
CA THR A 255 2.21 8.61 1.13
C THR A 255 1.05 9.33 1.80
N THR A 256 0.56 10.37 1.14
CA THR A 256 -0.59 11.16 1.60
C THR A 256 -1.48 11.55 0.42
N ALA A 257 -2.67 12.06 0.70
CA ALA A 257 -3.66 12.44 -0.30
C ALA A 257 -4.21 13.85 -0.08
N ARG A 258 -4.69 14.47 -1.17
CA ARG A 258 -5.53 15.68 -1.14
C ARG A 258 -7.02 15.38 -1.31
N ASN A 259 -7.36 14.18 -1.75
CA ASN A 259 -8.73 13.75 -1.97
C ASN A 259 -9.59 14.01 -0.73
N GLY A 260 -10.76 14.62 -0.93
CA GLY A 260 -11.71 14.96 0.12
C GLY A 260 -11.33 16.14 1.04
N MET A 261 -10.17 16.78 0.86
CA MET A 261 -9.77 17.93 1.68
C MET A 261 -10.47 19.23 1.24
N SER A 262 -10.85 20.05 2.22
CA SER A 262 -11.35 21.41 2.02
C SER A 262 -10.22 22.41 1.73
N ASP A 263 -10.58 23.59 1.18
CA ASP A 263 -9.59 24.66 0.92
C ASP A 263 -8.86 25.09 2.22
N GLU A 264 -9.56 25.16 3.36
CA GLU A 264 -8.96 25.48 4.66
C GLU A 264 -7.93 24.42 5.09
N GLU A 265 -8.23 23.14 4.88
CA GLU A 265 -7.29 22.06 5.19
C GLU A 265 -6.10 22.07 4.23
N LEU A 266 -6.31 22.40 2.96
CA LEU A 266 -5.23 22.53 1.98
C LEU A 266 -4.31 23.71 2.30
N ASP A 267 -4.85 24.83 2.81
CA ASP A 267 -4.06 25.96 3.29
C ASP A 267 -3.26 25.59 4.55
N ARG A 268 -3.86 24.81 5.46
CA ARG A 268 -3.21 24.36 6.70
C ARG A 268 -2.16 23.26 6.46
N PHE A 269 -2.39 22.39 5.47
CA PHE A 269 -1.53 21.28 5.10
C PHE A 269 -1.13 21.40 3.63
N PRO A 270 -0.32 22.41 3.28
CA PRO A 270 -0.03 22.73 1.88
C PRO A 270 0.62 21.56 1.15
N HIS A 271 1.36 20.70 1.85
CA HIS A 271 2.08 19.54 1.30
C HIS A 271 1.28 18.22 1.35
N ALA A 272 -0.02 18.27 1.60
CA ALA A 272 -0.89 17.10 1.41
C ALA A 272 -0.81 16.60 -0.05
N GLY A 273 -0.86 15.29 -0.24
CA GLY A 273 -0.54 14.66 -1.52
C GLY A 273 0.97 14.49 -1.79
N GLY A 274 1.82 14.86 -0.83
CA GLY A 274 3.25 14.63 -0.88
C GLY A 274 3.65 13.26 -0.30
N VAL A 275 4.91 12.89 -0.55
CA VAL A 275 5.57 11.75 0.09
C VAL A 275 6.50 12.28 1.18
N PHE A 276 6.36 11.72 2.37
CA PHE A 276 7.19 12.03 3.53
C PHE A 276 8.12 10.86 3.86
N LYS A 277 9.21 11.16 4.56
CA LYS A 277 10.19 10.18 5.05
C LYS A 277 10.43 10.40 6.54
N ALA A 278 10.54 9.33 7.29
CA ALA A 278 10.91 9.34 8.71
C ALA A 278 11.95 8.25 9.02
N VAL A 279 12.74 8.44 10.09
CA VAL A 279 13.67 7.42 10.60
C VAL A 279 13.17 6.92 11.95
N PRO A 280 12.41 5.80 12.00
CA PRO A 280 11.80 5.33 13.23
C PRO A 280 12.76 4.65 14.22
N GLY A 281 14.00 4.36 13.83
CA GLY A 281 14.97 3.66 14.68
C GLY A 281 14.77 2.15 14.76
N VAL A 282 13.91 1.59 13.88
CA VAL A 282 13.77 0.16 13.59
C VAL A 282 13.82 -0.02 12.08
N LYS A 283 14.09 -1.24 11.61
CA LYS A 283 14.21 -1.54 10.18
C LYS A 283 13.01 -2.33 9.67
N GLY A 284 12.67 -2.11 8.42
CA GLY A 284 11.71 -2.90 7.70
C GLY A 284 12.26 -4.21 7.17
N MET A 285 11.34 -5.00 6.63
CA MET A 285 11.67 -6.13 5.76
C MET A 285 11.85 -5.63 4.31
N PRO A 286 12.74 -6.25 3.51
CA PRO A 286 12.80 -5.98 2.08
C PRO A 286 11.44 -6.25 1.42
N ALA A 287 10.98 -5.34 0.56
CA ALA A 287 9.80 -5.60 -0.25
C ALA A 287 10.04 -6.80 -1.17
N ASN A 288 9.02 -7.64 -1.34
CA ASN A 288 9.07 -8.75 -2.28
C ASN A 288 8.79 -8.28 -3.70
N GLU A 289 9.32 -9.02 -4.65
CA GLU A 289 9.15 -8.78 -6.08
C GLU A 289 8.21 -9.84 -6.66
N PHE A 290 7.44 -9.48 -7.68
CA PHE A 290 6.64 -10.44 -8.42
C PHE A 290 7.54 -11.36 -9.26
N LYS A 291 7.30 -12.68 -9.21
CA LYS A 291 8.17 -13.70 -9.83
C LYS A 291 7.70 -14.24 -11.18
N GLY A 292 6.64 -13.65 -11.76
CA GLY A 292 6.15 -14.00 -13.10
C GLY A 292 6.13 -12.82 -14.06
#